data_AF-A0A432FBU1-F1
#
_entry.id   AF-A0A432FBU1-F1
#
_cell.length_a   1.000
_cell.length_b   1.000
_cell.length_c   1.000
_cell.angle_alpha   90.00
_cell.angle_beta   90.00
_cell.angle_gamma   90.00
#
_symmetry.space_group_name_H-M   'P 1'
#
loop_
_entity.id
_entity.type
_entity.pdbx_description
1 polymer ?
#
loop_
_entity_poly.entity_id
_entity_poly.type
_entity_poly.pdbx_seq_one_letter_code
_entity_poly.pdbx_strand_id
1 'polypeptide(L)'
;MKAFIDGNRLSKRISRPSEDEIRNLFKEIVEENKYKTKEIDEHPTDTSKFKYEKPAKSEFKPLAIVEARKVLKELVKRANEADPRILKQNTSAIYGLGTSTNTFVSTTGTNLSTSPSNNFSIYLIVYFDDGKGAKGVSYVGMIFTDKSQINYDEFIKELKKDIKLQETKTSIESGDYEIVFDQNAFMTLMGNFLMHLNGREVVDGVSR
;
A
#
# COMPACT_ATOMS: atom_id res chain seq x y z
N MET A 1 -16.57 -13.18 0.72
CA MET A 1 -16.97 -14.48 1.29
C MET A 1 -16.13 -15.58 0.68
N LYS A 2 -15.62 -16.49 1.51
CA LYS A 2 -15.04 -17.76 1.06
C LYS A 2 -15.92 -18.88 1.61
N ALA A 3 -16.28 -19.85 0.78
CA ALA A 3 -17.11 -20.98 1.15
C ALA A 3 -16.41 -22.28 0.79
N PHE A 4 -16.58 -23.30 1.63
CA PHE A 4 -16.04 -24.64 1.46
C PHE A 4 -17.23 -25.61 1.41
N ILE A 5 -17.49 -26.21 0.25
CA ILE A 5 -18.65 -27.08 0.03
C ILE A 5 -18.17 -28.35 -0.69
N ASP A 6 -18.40 -29.51 -0.09
CA ASP A 6 -18.01 -30.83 -0.63
C ASP A 6 -16.52 -30.95 -1.03
N GLY A 7 -15.66 -30.24 -0.30
CA GLY A 7 -14.21 -30.18 -0.54
C GLY A 7 -13.78 -29.12 -1.55
N ASN A 8 -14.70 -28.37 -2.17
CA ASN A 8 -14.37 -27.26 -3.07
C ASN A 8 -14.34 -25.92 -2.34
N ARG A 9 -13.37 -25.07 -2.70
CA ARG A 9 -13.34 -23.67 -2.27
C ARG A 9 -13.88 -22.73 -3.34
N LEU A 10 -14.84 -21.89 -2.94
CA LEU A 10 -15.37 -20.79 -3.75
C LEU A 10 -15.13 -19.45 -3.06
N SER A 11 -14.93 -18.39 -3.85
CA SER A 11 -14.68 -17.04 -3.34
C SER A 11 -15.45 -16.02 -4.16
N LYS A 12 -16.31 -15.25 -3.49
CA LYS A 12 -17.04 -14.13 -4.10
C LYS A 12 -16.93 -12.88 -3.24
N ARG A 13 -16.95 -11.71 -3.89
CA ARG A 13 -16.86 -10.40 -3.24
C ARG A 13 -18.00 -9.51 -3.72
N ILE A 14 -18.63 -8.82 -2.77
CA ILE A 14 -19.61 -7.75 -3.01
C ILE A 14 -19.15 -6.50 -2.26
N SER A 15 -19.37 -5.32 -2.85
CA SER A 15 -18.83 -4.05 -2.34
C SER A 15 -19.85 -3.23 -1.54
N ARG A 16 -21.15 -3.47 -1.70
CA ARG A 16 -22.23 -2.73 -1.04
C ARG A 16 -23.36 -3.66 -0.57
N PRO A 17 -23.05 -4.61 0.31
CA PRO A 17 -23.95 -5.71 0.63
C PRO A 17 -25.29 -5.21 1.20
N SER A 18 -26.39 -5.56 0.52
CA SER A 18 -27.72 -5.65 1.15
C SER A 18 -27.99 -7.07 1.66
N GLU A 19 -29.01 -7.25 2.50
CA GLU A 19 -29.41 -8.61 2.92
C GLU A 19 -29.75 -9.51 1.74
N ASP A 20 -30.49 -8.97 0.75
CA ASP A 20 -30.87 -9.71 -0.44
C ASP A 20 -29.64 -10.06 -1.30
N GLU A 21 -28.69 -9.14 -1.44
CA GLU A 21 -27.43 -9.41 -2.15
C GLU A 21 -26.61 -10.48 -1.45
N ILE A 22 -26.55 -10.48 -0.11
CA ILE A 22 -25.87 -11.53 0.66
C ILE A 22 -26.58 -12.87 0.43
N ARG A 23 -27.92 -12.92 0.49
CA ARG A 23 -28.68 -14.16 0.24
C ARG A 23 -28.47 -14.69 -1.17
N ASN A 24 -28.46 -13.80 -2.16
CA ASN A 24 -28.19 -14.17 -3.55
C ASN A 24 -26.76 -14.68 -3.72
N LEU A 25 -25.77 -14.06 -3.07
CA LEU A 25 -24.39 -14.53 -3.05
C LEU A 25 -24.27 -15.98 -2.57
N PHE A 26 -25.02 -16.37 -1.53
CA PHE A 26 -25.05 -17.76 -1.05
C PHE A 26 -25.63 -18.72 -2.09
N LYS A 27 -26.75 -18.35 -2.71
CA LYS A 27 -27.38 -19.18 -3.77
C LYS A 27 -26.45 -19.37 -4.95
N GLU A 28 -25.79 -18.31 -5.40
CA GLU A 28 -24.81 -18.36 -6.49
C GLU A 28 -23.64 -19.28 -6.16
N ILE A 29 -23.08 -19.20 -4.95
CA ILE A 29 -21.98 -20.09 -4.54
C ILE A 29 -22.41 -21.56 -4.54
N VAL A 30 -23.61 -21.87 -4.05
CA VAL A 30 -24.13 -23.25 -4.04
C VAL A 30 -24.36 -23.75 -5.46
N GLU A 31 -24.90 -22.92 -6.34
CA GLU A 31 -25.11 -23.27 -7.74
C GLU A 31 -23.78 -23.49 -8.47
N GLU A 32 -22.81 -22.60 -8.30
CA GLU A 32 -21.48 -22.70 -8.92
C GLU A 32 -20.73 -23.96 -8.45
N ASN A 33 -20.89 -24.34 -7.17
CA ASN A 33 -20.26 -25.55 -6.64
C ASN A 33 -20.68 -26.83 -7.38
N LYS A 34 -21.91 -26.91 -7.90
CA LYS A 34 -22.41 -28.10 -8.62
C LYS A 34 -21.58 -28.45 -9.86
N TYR A 35 -20.89 -27.47 -10.42
CA TYR A 35 -20.12 -27.62 -11.65
C TYR A 35 -18.60 -27.70 -11.41
N LYS A 36 -18.15 -27.65 -10.16
CA LYS A 36 -16.73 -27.73 -9.78
C LYS A 36 -16.25 -29.17 -9.64
N THR A 37 -15.15 -29.51 -10.30
CA THR A 37 -14.39 -30.74 -10.02
C THR A 37 -13.67 -30.62 -8.68
N LYS A 38 -13.70 -31.70 -7.88
CA LYS A 38 -13.14 -31.73 -6.53
C LYS A 38 -11.63 -31.46 -6.52
N GLU A 39 -11.26 -30.26 -6.09
CA GLU A 39 -9.91 -29.90 -5.66
C GLU A 39 -9.96 -29.88 -4.14
N ILE A 40 -9.44 -30.92 -3.45
CA ILE A 40 -9.57 -31.04 -2.00
C ILE A 40 -8.95 -29.81 -1.33
N ASP A 41 -9.80 -28.90 -0.85
CA ASP A 41 -9.46 -27.72 -0.07
C ASP A 41 -10.34 -27.70 1.19
N GLU A 42 -9.73 -27.46 2.34
CA GLU A 42 -10.38 -27.58 3.64
C GLU A 42 -10.31 -26.26 4.40
N HIS A 43 -11.38 -25.96 5.13
CA HIS A 43 -11.35 -24.85 6.06
C HIS A 43 -10.37 -25.16 7.19
N PRO A 44 -9.47 -24.23 7.58
CA PRO A 44 -8.58 -24.44 8.72
C PRO A 44 -9.37 -24.84 9.98
N THR A 45 -9.01 -25.98 10.59
CA THR A 45 -9.78 -26.61 11.66
C THR A 45 -9.46 -26.09 13.07
N ASP A 46 -8.26 -25.55 13.29
CA ASP A 46 -7.84 -24.95 14.55
C ASP A 46 -7.59 -23.44 14.41
N THR A 47 -8.59 -22.64 14.77
CA THR A 47 -8.48 -21.18 14.87
C THR A 47 -8.31 -20.69 16.31
N SER A 48 -8.24 -21.61 17.28
CA SER A 48 -8.17 -21.27 18.72
C SER A 48 -6.89 -20.54 19.12
N LYS A 49 -5.84 -20.66 18.29
CA LYS A 49 -4.53 -20.02 18.49
C LYS A 49 -4.44 -18.59 17.96
N PHE A 50 -5.45 -18.09 17.23
CA PHE A 50 -5.46 -16.71 16.74
C PHE A 50 -5.77 -15.73 17.88
N LYS A 51 -4.75 -15.42 18.69
CA LYS A 51 -4.77 -14.28 19.60
C LYS A 51 -4.47 -13.03 18.79
N TYR A 52 -5.49 -12.22 18.53
CA TYR A 52 -5.30 -10.92 17.91
C TYR A 52 -4.86 -9.93 18.98
N GLU A 53 -3.61 -9.50 18.94
CA GLU A 53 -3.19 -8.34 19.72
C GLU A 53 -3.90 -7.11 19.15
N LYS A 54 -4.75 -6.47 19.96
CA LYS A 54 -5.35 -5.20 19.56
C LYS A 54 -4.21 -4.20 19.43
N PRO A 55 -3.91 -3.67 18.22
CA PRO A 55 -2.95 -2.59 18.12
C PRO A 55 -3.45 -1.44 19.02
N ALA A 56 -2.50 -0.79 19.70
CA ALA A 56 -2.80 0.31 20.59
C ALA A 56 -3.73 1.31 19.87
N LYS A 57 -4.85 1.66 20.52
CA LYS A 57 -5.73 2.73 20.03
C LYS A 57 -4.93 4.03 20.09
N SER A 58 -4.29 4.39 18.98
CA SER A 58 -3.88 5.76 18.75
C SER A 58 -5.16 6.59 18.58
N GLU A 59 -5.32 7.65 19.37
CA GLU A 59 -6.33 8.69 19.10
C GLU A 59 -5.96 9.43 17.81
N PHE A 60 -6.13 8.77 16.67
CA PHE A 60 -5.90 9.39 15.39
C PHE A 60 -6.96 10.48 15.16
N LYS A 61 -6.50 11.71 14.95
CA LYS A 61 -7.34 12.81 14.49
C LYS A 61 -6.84 13.23 13.11
N PRO A 62 -7.59 12.93 12.03
CA PRO A 62 -7.19 13.37 10.70
C PRO A 62 -7.11 14.90 10.67
N LEU A 63 -6.26 15.43 9.78
CA LEU A 63 -6.28 16.86 9.49
C LEU A 63 -7.66 17.24 8.96
N ALA A 64 -8.23 18.32 9.51
CA ALA A 64 -9.40 18.91 8.89
C ALA A 64 -9.03 19.34 7.46
N ILE A 65 -9.97 19.29 6.51
CA ILE A 65 -9.69 19.59 5.09
C ILE A 65 -9.02 20.98 4.92
N VAL A 66 -9.43 21.96 5.74
CA VAL A 66 -8.84 23.30 5.74
C VAL A 66 -7.38 23.28 6.21
N GLU A 67 -7.04 22.49 7.22
CA GLU A 67 -5.67 22.31 7.70
C GLU A 67 -4.82 21.56 6.68
N ALA A 68 -5.33 20.45 6.13
CA ALA A 68 -4.66 19.70 5.06
C ALA A 68 -4.31 20.63 3.89
N ARG A 69 -5.25 21.48 3.46
CA ARG A 69 -5.00 22.47 2.41
C ARG A 69 -3.90 23.47 2.77
N LYS A 70 -3.80 23.90 4.04
CA LYS A 70 -2.72 24.79 4.50
C LYS A 70 -1.37 24.07 4.44
N VAL A 71 -1.29 22.85 4.94
CA VAL A 71 -0.08 22.01 4.91
C VAL A 71 0.39 21.81 3.48
N LEU A 72 -0.50 21.41 2.57
CA LEU A 72 -0.14 21.19 1.16
C LEU A 72 0.36 22.47 0.49
N LYS A 73 -0.29 23.61 0.73
CA LYS A 73 0.15 24.90 0.17
C LYS A 73 1.53 25.31 0.68
N GLU A 74 1.77 25.15 1.99
CA GLU A 74 3.07 25.44 2.59
C GLU A 74 4.16 24.52 2.03
N LEU A 75 3.87 23.23 1.87
CA LEU A 75 4.81 22.28 1.29
C LEU A 75 5.16 22.62 -0.16
N VAL A 76 4.16 22.96 -1.00
CA VAL A 76 4.37 23.40 -2.38
C VAL A 76 5.22 24.67 -2.43
N LYS A 77 4.92 25.65 -1.56
CA LYS A 77 5.69 26.89 -1.47
C LYS A 77 7.15 26.60 -1.16
N ARG A 78 7.42 25.83 -0.10
CA ARG A 78 8.78 25.45 0.31
C ARG A 78 9.51 24.68 -0.78
N ALA A 79 8.85 23.75 -1.46
CA ALA A 79 9.44 23.02 -2.58
C ALA A 79 9.88 23.96 -3.70
N ASN A 80 9.00 24.87 -4.11
CA ASN A 80 9.29 25.86 -5.15
C ASN A 80 10.38 26.88 -4.78
N GLU A 81 10.63 27.09 -3.48
CA GLU A 81 11.70 27.94 -2.95
C GLU A 81 13.01 27.15 -2.75
N ALA A 82 12.91 25.83 -2.57
CA ALA A 82 14.02 24.96 -2.22
C ALA A 82 15.01 24.75 -3.37
N ASP A 83 14.54 24.70 -4.61
CA ASP A 83 15.36 24.53 -5.80
C ASP A 83 14.82 25.40 -6.96
N PRO A 84 15.61 26.35 -7.49
CA PRO A 84 15.15 27.27 -8.54
C PRO A 84 14.81 26.59 -9.86
N ARG A 85 15.24 25.34 -10.08
CA ARG A 85 14.97 24.55 -11.28
C ARG A 85 13.57 23.94 -11.30
N ILE A 86 12.89 23.91 -10.15
CA ILE A 86 11.53 23.40 -10.06
C ILE A 86 10.58 24.28 -10.88
N LEU A 87 9.86 23.62 -11.79
CA LEU A 87 8.83 24.22 -12.62
C LEU A 87 7.58 24.46 -11.76
N LYS A 88 7.51 25.63 -11.12
CA LYS A 88 6.48 26.01 -10.15
C LYS A 88 5.04 25.71 -10.60
N GLN A 89 4.77 25.82 -11.90
CA GLN A 89 3.44 25.63 -12.48
C GLN A 89 3.00 24.16 -12.51
N ASN A 90 3.94 23.24 -12.33
CA ASN A 90 3.74 21.80 -12.42
C ASN A 90 3.95 21.09 -11.06
N THR A 91 4.14 21.84 -9.98
CA THR A 91 4.26 21.27 -8.64
C THR A 91 2.88 20.89 -8.09
N SER A 92 2.72 19.63 -7.73
CA SER A 92 1.46 19.09 -7.18
C SER A 92 1.71 18.48 -5.81
N ALA A 93 0.78 18.69 -4.88
CA ALA A 93 0.77 18.01 -3.60
C ALA A 93 -0.59 17.35 -3.37
N ILE A 94 -0.56 16.10 -2.88
CA ILE A 94 -1.72 15.24 -2.74
C ILE A 94 -1.84 14.83 -1.28
N TYR A 95 -3.05 14.94 -0.73
CA TYR A 95 -3.38 14.40 0.58
C TYR A 95 -4.30 13.19 0.41
N GLY A 96 -3.90 12.04 0.96
CA GLY A 96 -4.70 10.83 1.01
C GLY A 96 -5.07 10.51 2.45
N LEU A 97 -6.35 10.22 2.70
CA LEU A 97 -6.82 9.73 3.99
C LEU A 97 -7.30 8.28 3.83
N GLY A 98 -6.68 7.37 4.57
CA GLY A 98 -7.07 5.97 4.62
C GLY A 98 -7.69 5.64 5.97
N THR A 99 -8.95 5.20 5.97
CA THR A 99 -9.57 4.59 7.14
C THR A 99 -10.00 3.18 6.77
N SER A 100 -9.65 2.21 7.61
CA SER A 100 -10.08 0.83 7.40
C SER A 100 -10.38 0.12 8.70
N THR A 101 -11.45 -0.66 8.67
CA THR A 101 -11.81 -1.63 9.67
C THR A 101 -12.05 -2.94 8.95
N ASN A 102 -11.44 -4.01 9.42
CA ASN A 102 -11.63 -5.34 8.87
C ASN A 102 -12.31 -6.23 9.91
N THR A 103 -13.36 -6.91 9.49
CA THR A 103 -14.04 -7.93 10.29
C THR A 103 -13.91 -9.27 9.60
N PHE A 104 -13.49 -10.27 10.35
CA PHE A 104 -13.34 -11.65 9.92
C PHE A 104 -14.27 -12.54 10.75
N VAL A 105 -15.18 -13.24 10.06
CA VAL A 105 -16.11 -14.18 10.67
C VAL A 105 -16.00 -15.52 9.94
N SER A 106 -16.02 -16.62 10.69
CA SER A 106 -16.00 -17.99 10.16
C SER A 106 -17.03 -18.87 10.86
N THR A 107 -17.41 -19.98 10.23
CA THR A 107 -18.34 -20.98 10.79
C THR A 107 -17.74 -21.76 11.96
N THR A 108 -16.41 -21.75 12.14
CA THR A 108 -15.72 -22.39 13.28
C THR A 108 -15.75 -21.55 14.57
N GLY A 109 -16.52 -20.45 14.59
CA GLY A 109 -16.67 -19.60 15.77
C GLY A 109 -15.65 -18.46 15.87
N THR A 110 -14.76 -18.29 14.89
CA THR A 110 -13.87 -17.11 14.85
C THR A 110 -14.68 -15.87 14.53
N ASN A 111 -14.60 -14.86 15.40
CA ASN A 111 -15.10 -13.51 15.18
C ASN A 111 -14.04 -12.51 15.62
N LEU A 112 -13.32 -11.96 14.66
CA LEU A 112 -12.22 -11.03 14.87
C LEU A 112 -12.51 -9.72 14.15
N SER A 113 -12.32 -8.61 14.84
CA SER A 113 -12.40 -7.28 14.24
C SER A 113 -11.15 -6.50 14.56
N THR A 114 -10.59 -5.84 13.56
CA THR A 114 -9.48 -4.92 13.76
C THR A 114 -10.02 -3.64 14.42
N SER A 115 -9.19 -2.99 15.23
CA SER A 115 -9.46 -1.59 15.55
C SER A 115 -9.39 -0.76 14.26
N PRO A 116 -10.13 0.35 14.16
CA PRO A 116 -9.99 1.26 13.02
C PRO A 116 -8.52 1.67 12.88
N SER A 117 -7.91 1.36 11.74
CA SER A 117 -6.61 1.91 11.39
C SER A 117 -6.83 3.17 10.60
N ASN A 118 -6.24 4.25 11.06
CA ASN A 118 -6.31 5.52 10.38
C ASN A 118 -4.89 6.01 10.12
N ASN A 119 -4.62 6.38 8.88
CA ASN A 119 -3.41 7.06 8.48
C ASN A 119 -3.78 8.14 7.46
N PHE A 120 -2.92 9.14 7.35
CA PHE A 120 -2.96 10.03 6.20
C PHE A 120 -1.60 10.03 5.52
N SER A 121 -1.61 10.33 4.24
CA SER A 121 -0.42 10.40 3.41
C SER A 121 -0.35 11.76 2.75
N ILE A 122 0.86 12.29 2.62
CA ILE A 122 1.13 13.49 1.84
C ILE A 122 2.16 13.10 0.79
N TYR A 123 1.83 13.38 -0.46
CA TYR A 123 2.72 13.22 -1.60
C TYR A 123 3.02 14.57 -2.20
N LEU A 124 4.28 14.81 -2.54
CA LEU A 124 4.75 15.95 -3.30
C LEU A 124 5.34 15.45 -4.61
N ILE A 125 4.90 16.04 -5.71
CA ILE A 125 5.37 15.73 -7.07
C ILE A 125 5.83 17.05 -7.67
N VAL A 126 7.08 17.10 -8.11
CA VAL A 126 7.66 18.26 -8.79
C VAL A 126 8.22 17.85 -10.14
N TYR A 127 8.12 18.78 -11.07
CA TYR A 127 8.83 18.73 -12.34
C TYR A 127 9.95 19.75 -12.27
N PHE A 128 11.12 19.43 -12.79
CA PHE A 128 12.26 20.33 -12.79
C PHE A 128 12.98 20.29 -14.14
N ASP A 129 13.66 21.37 -14.46
CA ASP A 129 14.55 21.46 -15.62
C ASP A 129 15.95 21.04 -15.19
N ASP A 130 16.50 20.00 -15.82
CA ASP A 130 17.85 19.51 -15.52
C ASP A 130 18.97 20.39 -16.12
N GLY A 131 18.60 21.49 -16.79
CA GLY A 131 19.52 22.41 -17.45
C GLY A 131 20.06 21.88 -18.79
N LYS A 132 19.67 20.67 -19.20
CA LYS A 132 19.98 20.05 -20.49
C LYS A 132 18.76 20.00 -21.41
N GLY A 133 17.65 20.63 -21.00
CA GLY A 133 16.39 20.68 -21.74
C GLY A 133 15.49 19.48 -21.50
N ALA A 134 15.86 18.55 -20.61
CA ALA A 134 14.99 17.43 -20.22
C ALA A 134 14.22 17.78 -18.94
N LYS A 135 12.93 17.41 -18.92
CA LYS A 135 12.07 17.57 -17.74
C LYS A 135 12.20 16.34 -16.87
N GLY A 136 12.84 16.50 -15.72
CA GLY A 136 12.85 15.48 -14.67
C GLY A 136 11.54 15.50 -13.87
N VAL A 137 11.21 14.37 -13.25
CA VAL A 137 10.12 14.25 -12.28
C VAL A 137 10.72 13.71 -10.98
N SER A 138 10.42 14.38 -9.88
CA SER A 138 10.75 13.91 -8.54
C SER A 138 9.48 13.78 -7.71
N TYR A 139 9.46 12.76 -6.86
CA TYR A 139 8.31 12.38 -6.06
C TYR A 139 8.77 12.03 -4.65
N VAL A 140 8.08 12.58 -3.64
CA VAL A 140 8.29 12.24 -2.23
C VAL A 140 6.94 11.96 -1.60
N GLY A 141 6.81 10.77 -1.00
CA GLY A 141 5.62 10.34 -0.28
C GLY A 141 5.95 9.99 1.17
N MET A 142 5.13 10.47 2.10
CA MET A 142 5.22 10.09 3.51
C MET A 142 3.84 9.75 4.08
N ILE A 143 3.81 8.76 4.97
CA ILE A 143 2.62 8.28 5.66
C ILE A 143 2.73 8.67 7.13
N PHE A 144 1.65 9.19 7.69
CA PHE A 144 1.59 9.74 9.03
C PHE A 144 0.42 9.15 9.81
N THR A 145 0.65 8.96 11.10
CA THR A 145 -0.40 8.62 12.07
C THR A 145 -0.77 9.82 12.95
N ASP A 146 0.01 10.90 12.91
CA ASP A 146 -0.25 12.13 13.66
C ASP A 146 0.26 13.36 12.90
N LYS A 147 -0.44 14.51 13.04
CA LYS A 147 -0.03 15.77 12.40
C LYS A 147 1.31 16.31 12.90
N SER A 148 1.68 16.04 14.15
CA SER A 148 2.95 16.46 14.75
C SER A 148 4.15 15.77 14.10
N GLN A 149 3.93 14.67 13.39
CA GLN A 149 4.97 13.97 12.63
C GLN A 149 5.31 14.66 11.30
N ILE A 150 4.51 15.65 10.86
CA ILE A 150 4.77 16.35 9.60
C ILE A 150 6.02 17.22 9.77
N ASN A 151 7.12 16.77 9.18
CA ASN A 151 8.38 17.49 9.11
C ASN A 151 8.62 18.00 7.68
N TYR A 152 8.37 19.29 7.46
CA TYR A 152 8.57 19.92 6.16
C TYR A 152 10.03 19.85 5.69
N ASP A 153 10.99 19.99 6.60
CA ASP A 153 12.40 20.05 6.22
C ASP A 153 12.90 18.69 5.74
N GLU A 154 12.40 17.60 6.33
CA GLU A 154 12.69 16.25 5.86
C GLU A 154 12.10 16.00 4.45
N PHE A 155 10.87 16.47 4.19
CA PHE A 155 10.30 16.41 2.83
C PHE A 155 11.18 17.13 1.80
N ILE A 156 11.61 18.34 2.11
CA ILE A 156 12.44 19.14 1.20
C ILE A 156 13.82 18.52 1.02
N LYS A 157 14.40 17.96 2.09
CA LYS A 157 15.68 17.26 2.03
C LYS A 157 15.61 16.03 1.12
N GLU A 158 14.61 15.17 1.29
CA GLU A 158 14.43 13.99 0.43
C GLU A 158 14.11 14.40 -1.01
N LEU A 159 13.34 15.48 -1.22
CA LEU A 159 13.07 16.01 -2.56
C LEU A 159 14.36 16.45 -3.27
N LYS A 160 15.21 17.25 -2.61
CA LYS A 160 16.48 17.70 -3.17
C LYS A 160 17.42 16.53 -3.50
N LYS A 161 17.44 15.52 -2.62
CA LYS A 161 18.22 14.30 -2.82
C LYS A 161 17.74 13.55 -4.07
N ASP A 162 16.44 13.35 -4.23
CA ASP A 162 15.89 12.68 -5.40
C ASP A 162 16.13 13.47 -6.69
N ILE A 163 15.90 14.80 -6.71
CA ILE A 163 16.26 15.67 -7.84
C ILE A 163 17.73 15.48 -8.25
N LYS A 164 18.65 15.55 -7.29
CA LYS A 164 20.09 15.38 -7.54
C LYS A 164 20.41 14.00 -8.12
N LEU A 165 19.76 12.94 -7.64
CA LEU A 165 19.97 11.58 -8.15
C LEU A 165 19.51 11.44 -9.61
N GLN A 166 18.40 12.06 -9.99
CA GLN A 166 17.89 12.02 -11.36
C GLN A 166 18.83 12.75 -12.34
N GLU A 167 19.51 13.82 -11.92
CA GLU A 167 20.50 14.54 -12.75
C GLU A 167 21.75 13.71 -13.07
N THR A 168 22.16 12.85 -12.14
CA THR A 168 23.39 12.06 -12.27
C THR A 168 23.22 10.78 -13.08
N LYS A 169 22.00 10.49 -13.55
CA LYS A 169 21.72 9.29 -14.36
C LYS A 169 22.47 9.39 -15.68
N THR A 170 23.53 8.62 -15.78
CA THR A 170 24.33 8.43 -16.99
C THR A 170 24.46 6.94 -17.24
N SER A 171 24.58 6.56 -18.51
CA SER A 171 24.93 5.18 -18.85
C SER A 171 26.34 4.89 -18.36
N ILE A 172 26.51 3.76 -17.69
CA ILE A 172 27.83 3.19 -17.37
C ILE A 172 28.15 2.09 -18.38
N GLU A 173 29.44 1.75 -18.53
CA GLU A 173 29.85 0.62 -19.36
C GLU A 173 29.31 -0.70 -18.82
N SER A 174 29.22 -1.73 -19.67
CA SER A 174 28.82 -3.06 -19.23
C SER A 174 29.99 -3.77 -18.55
N GLY A 175 29.74 -4.41 -17.41
CA GLY A 175 30.76 -5.12 -16.66
C GLY A 175 30.24 -5.60 -15.31
N ASP A 176 31.15 -6.17 -14.51
CA ASP A 176 30.86 -6.60 -13.14
C ASP A 176 31.08 -5.44 -12.17
N TYR A 177 30.05 -5.12 -11.37
CA TYR A 177 30.08 -4.02 -10.41
C TYR A 177 29.64 -4.50 -9.04
N GLU A 178 30.20 -3.90 -8.00
CA GLU A 178 29.62 -3.98 -6.66
C GLU A 178 28.33 -3.16 -6.63
N ILE A 179 27.22 -3.79 -6.26
CA ILE A 179 25.91 -3.15 -6.15
C ILE A 179 25.61 -2.92 -4.68
N VAL A 180 25.45 -1.65 -4.31
CA VAL A 180 24.96 -1.25 -2.98
C VAL A 180 23.49 -0.86 -3.11
N PHE A 181 22.61 -1.64 -2.47
CA PHE A 181 21.18 -1.33 -2.45
C PHE A 181 20.87 -0.30 -1.37
N ASP A 182 20.12 0.74 -1.75
CA ASP A 182 19.44 1.55 -0.73
C ASP A 182 18.34 0.73 -0.04
N GLN A 183 17.83 1.25 1.08
CA GLN A 183 16.82 0.54 1.87
C GLN A 183 15.55 0.23 1.07
N ASN A 184 15.08 1.12 0.19
CA ASN A 184 13.85 0.91 -0.56
C ASN A 184 14.03 -0.15 -1.65
N ALA A 185 15.16 -0.11 -2.36
CA ALA A 185 15.55 -1.10 -3.35
C ALA A 185 15.75 -2.47 -2.69
N PHE A 186 16.40 -2.52 -1.52
CA PHE A 186 16.57 -3.73 -0.74
C PHE A 186 15.23 -4.30 -0.27
N MET A 187 14.34 -3.47 0.28
CA MET A 187 12.99 -3.91 0.70
C MET A 187 12.18 -4.44 -0.49
N THR A 188 12.34 -3.86 -1.69
CA THR A 188 11.71 -4.36 -2.91
C THR A 188 12.26 -5.73 -3.30
N LEU A 189 13.59 -5.90 -3.26
CA LEU A 189 14.26 -7.18 -3.51
C LEU A 189 13.80 -8.24 -2.51
N MET A 190 13.76 -7.90 -1.22
CA MET A 190 13.27 -8.79 -0.17
C MET A 190 11.79 -9.14 -0.34
N GLY A 191 10.95 -8.19 -0.78
CA GLY A 191 9.56 -8.45 -1.12
C GLY A 191 9.42 -9.52 -2.21
N ASN A 192 10.23 -9.42 -3.26
CA ASN A 192 10.28 -10.43 -4.33
C ASN A 192 10.79 -11.78 -3.80
N PHE A 193 11.83 -11.78 -2.96
CA PHE A 193 12.33 -13.00 -2.34
C PHE A 193 11.27 -13.69 -1.46
N LEU A 194 10.52 -12.94 -0.66
CA LEU A 194 9.46 -13.49 0.18
C LEU A 194 8.33 -14.13 -0.63
N MET A 195 8.09 -13.67 -1.87
CA MET A 195 7.13 -14.33 -2.76
C MET A 195 7.55 -15.75 -3.13
N HIS A 196 8.85 -16.04 -3.22
CA HIS A 196 9.36 -17.40 -3.44
C HIS A 196 9.13 -18.32 -2.24
N LEU A 197 9.01 -17.78 -1.03
CA LEU A 197 8.64 -18.54 0.16
C LEU A 197 7.12 -18.76 0.30
N ASN A 198 6.32 -18.35 -0.69
CA ASN A 198 4.90 -18.61 -0.69
C ASN A 198 4.65 -20.12 -0.84
N GLY A 199 3.94 -20.72 0.14
CA GLY A 199 3.66 -22.16 0.14
C GLY A 199 2.98 -22.66 -1.13
N ARG A 200 2.20 -21.80 -1.82
CA ARG A 200 1.63 -22.12 -3.13
C ARG A 200 2.71 -22.29 -4.19
N GLU A 201 3.64 -21.33 -4.31
CA GLU A 201 4.72 -21.37 -5.30
C GLU A 201 5.64 -22.57 -5.09
N VAL A 202 5.84 -22.98 -3.83
CA VAL A 202 6.58 -24.19 -3.45
C VAL A 202 5.85 -25.46 -3.90
N VAL A 203 4.55 -25.57 -3.62
CA VAL A 203 3.74 -26.74 -4.03
C VAL A 203 3.60 -26.83 -5.55
N ASP A 204 3.42 -25.68 -6.21
CA ASP A 204 3.28 -25.57 -7.67
C ASP A 204 4.64 -25.76 -8.39
N GLY A 205 5.75 -25.89 -7.66
CA GLY A 205 7.10 -26.10 -8.22
C GLY A 205 7.66 -24.92 -8.99
N VAL A 206 7.08 -23.73 -8.80
CA VAL A 206 7.47 -22.49 -9.48
C VAL A 206 8.63 -21.82 -8.73
N SER A 207 8.67 -21.96 -7.40
CA SER A 207 9.80 -21.51 -6.61
C SER A 207 10.96 -22.52 -6.67
N ARG A 208 12.18 -22.00 -6.87
CA ARG A 208 13.44 -22.76 -6.86
C ARG A 208 14.28 -22.42 -5.64
#